data_AF-A0A2M9P436-F1
#
_entry.id   AF-A0A2M9P436-F1
#
_cell.length_a   1.000
_cell.length_b   1.000
_cell.length_c   1.000
_cell.angle_alpha   90.00
_cell.angle_beta   90.00
_cell.angle_gamma   90.00
#
_symmetry.space_group_name_H-M   'P 1'
#
loop_
_entity.id
_entity.type
_entity.pdbx_description
1 polymer ?
#
loop_
_entity_poly.entity_id
_entity_poly.type
_entity_poly.pdbx_seq_one_letter_code
_entity_poly.pdbx_strand_id
1 'polypeptide(L)'
;IDEAQAAVNKLPAGAEKDRLQDLVNKAKDLLKKKEEAEKEQADAKKKVEDLFTDNKFDTLKGSTNQAAVDEAEAAVNKLPAGAEKDRLQDLVNKAKDLLKKKEEA
;
A
#
# COMPACT_ATOMS: atom_id res chain seq x y z
N ILE A 1 12.73 18.45 -2.99
CA ILE A 1 12.65 18.35 -4.48
C ILE A 1 12.38 19.70 -5.11
N ASP A 2 11.45 20.50 -4.55
CA ASP A 2 11.14 21.84 -5.09
C ASP A 2 12.33 22.80 -5.06
N GLU A 3 13.13 22.78 -3.99
CA GLU A 3 14.38 23.56 -3.93
C GLU A 3 15.38 23.16 -5.02
N ALA A 4 15.52 21.86 -5.29
CA ALA A 4 16.38 21.37 -6.36
C ALA A 4 15.87 21.82 -7.74
N GLN A 5 14.55 21.79 -7.97
CA GLN A 5 13.94 22.34 -9.17
C GLN A 5 14.22 23.84 -9.32
N ALA A 6 14.09 24.61 -8.25
CA ALA A 6 14.37 26.04 -8.25
C ALA A 6 15.85 26.34 -8.53
N ALA A 7 16.77 25.53 -8.01
CA ALA A 7 18.19 25.64 -8.30
C ALA A 7 18.53 25.33 -9.77
N VAL A 8 17.96 24.26 -10.33
CA VAL A 8 18.13 23.90 -11.75
C VAL A 8 17.59 24.99 -12.67
N ASN A 9 16.44 25.58 -12.33
CA ASN A 9 15.85 26.67 -13.12
C ASN A 9 16.76 27.90 -13.24
N LYS A 10 17.60 28.16 -12.24
CA LYS A 10 18.56 29.28 -12.21
C LYS A 10 19.81 29.03 -13.05
N LEU A 11 20.06 27.80 -13.49
CA LEU A 11 21.25 27.49 -14.31
C LEU A 11 21.12 28.08 -15.72
N PRO A 12 22.24 28.50 -16.35
CA PRO A 12 22.26 28.80 -17.77
C PRO A 12 21.94 27.55 -18.60
N ALA A 13 21.49 27.73 -19.84
CA ALA A 13 21.24 26.61 -20.74
C ALA A 13 22.54 25.84 -21.02
N GLY A 14 22.44 24.52 -21.05
CA GLY A 14 23.57 23.64 -21.31
C GLY A 14 23.34 22.23 -20.78
N ALA A 15 24.18 21.30 -21.20
CA ALA A 15 24.03 19.87 -20.92
C ALA A 15 23.87 19.53 -19.43
N GLU A 16 24.53 20.27 -18.54
CA GLU A 16 24.40 20.04 -17.10
C GLU A 16 23.02 20.45 -16.56
N LYS A 17 22.45 21.55 -17.07
CA LYS A 17 21.08 21.94 -16.73
C LYS A 17 20.08 20.87 -17.18
N ASP A 18 20.24 20.37 -18.40
CA ASP A 18 19.36 19.34 -18.96
C ASP A 18 19.45 18.04 -18.12
N ARG A 19 20.67 17.59 -17.83
CA ARG A 19 20.91 16.42 -16.97
C ARG A 19 20.31 16.58 -15.58
N LEU A 20 20.48 17.73 -14.93
CA LEU A 20 19.94 17.98 -13.60
C LEU A 20 18.40 18.08 -13.65
N GLN A 21 17.83 18.63 -14.72
CA GLN A 21 16.39 18.67 -14.92
C GLN A 21 15.81 17.25 -15.03
N ASP A 22 16.46 16.36 -15.77
CA ASP A 22 16.05 14.95 -15.88
C ASP A 22 16.10 14.24 -14.53
N LEU A 23 17.16 14.47 -13.73
CA LEU A 23 17.29 13.90 -12.39
C LEU A 23 16.18 14.39 -11.45
N VAL A 24 15.86 15.70 -11.48
CA VAL A 24 14.77 16.26 -10.69
C VAL A 24 13.41 15.68 -11.11
N ASN A 25 13.16 15.54 -12.40
CA ASN A 25 11.93 14.93 -12.92
C ASN A 25 11.81 13.47 -12.46
N LYS A 26 12.88 12.69 -12.60
CA LYS A 26 12.91 11.30 -12.12
C LYS A 26 12.68 11.20 -10.61
N ALA A 27 13.25 12.12 -9.82
CA ALA A 27 13.02 12.17 -8.38
C ALA A 27 11.56 12.48 -8.04
N LYS A 28 10.90 13.38 -8.78
CA LYS A 28 9.46 13.67 -8.62
C LYS A 28 8.60 12.44 -8.92
N ASP A 29 8.88 11.75 -10.01
CA ASP A 29 8.15 10.53 -10.38
C ASP A 29 8.32 9.42 -9.34
N LEU A 30 9.54 9.24 -8.82
CA LEU A 30 9.81 8.27 -7.76
C LEU A 30 9.09 8.63 -6.45
N LEU A 31 9.06 9.92 -6.08
CA LEU A 31 8.33 10.37 -4.89
C LEU A 31 6.84 10.09 -5.05
N LYS A 32 6.24 10.45 -6.18
CA LYS A 32 4.82 10.21 -6.46
C LYS A 32 4.47 8.72 -6.37
N LYS A 33 5.28 7.86 -7.00
CA LYS A 33 5.09 6.40 -6.93
C LYS A 33 5.19 5.87 -5.50
N LYS A 34 6.11 6.43 -4.70
CA LYS A 34 6.25 6.07 -3.29
C LYS A 34 5.00 6.45 -2.50
N GLU A 35 4.48 7.67 -2.68
CA GLU A 35 3.25 8.14 -2.00
C GLU A 35 2.03 7.30 -2.40
N GLU A 36 1.93 6.91 -3.67
CA GLU A 36 0.88 6.00 -4.15
C GLU A 36 0.98 4.62 -3.50
N ALA A 37 2.19 4.03 -3.45
CA ALA A 37 2.42 2.74 -2.79
C ALA A 37 2.13 2.79 -1.28
N GLU A 38 2.49 3.88 -0.59
CA GLU A 38 2.17 4.08 0.84
C GLU A 38 0.65 4.15 1.07
N LYS A 39 -0.10 4.81 0.18
CA LYS A 39 -1.57 4.85 0.24
C LYS A 39 -2.19 3.48 0.01
N GLU A 40 -1.71 2.74 -0.99
CA GLU A 40 -2.19 1.38 -1.27
C GLU A 40 -1.93 0.44 -0.08
N GLN A 41 -0.73 0.52 0.52
CA GLN A 41 -0.36 -0.24 1.71
C GLN A 41 -1.26 0.11 2.90
N ALA A 42 -1.55 1.40 3.12
CA ALA A 42 -2.45 1.85 4.18
C ALA A 42 -3.90 1.38 3.97
N ASP A 43 -4.41 1.44 2.73
CA ASP A 43 -5.74 0.94 2.37
C ASP A 43 -5.86 -0.58 2.59
N ALA A 44 -4.89 -1.34 2.08
CA ALA A 44 -4.85 -2.79 2.27
C ALA A 44 -4.77 -3.17 3.75
N LYS A 45 -3.88 -2.53 4.51
CA LYS A 45 -3.77 -2.73 5.97
C LYS A 45 -5.10 -2.46 6.66
N LYS A 46 -5.73 -1.32 6.37
CA LYS A 46 -7.01 -0.95 6.97
C LYS A 46 -8.08 -1.99 6.66
N LYS A 47 -8.23 -2.40 5.39
CA LYS A 47 -9.25 -3.39 4.99
C LYS A 47 -9.06 -4.73 5.68
N VAL A 48 -7.82 -5.23 5.76
CA VAL A 48 -7.48 -6.50 6.40
C VAL A 48 -7.70 -6.43 7.92
N GLU A 49 -7.16 -5.41 8.58
CA GLU A 49 -7.30 -5.27 10.04
C GLU A 49 -8.75 -4.99 10.45
N ASP A 50 -9.54 -4.32 9.59
CA ASP A 50 -10.97 -4.08 9.82
C ASP A 50 -11.84 -5.35 9.75
N LEU A 51 -11.34 -6.48 9.23
CA LEU A 51 -12.04 -7.76 9.28
C LEU A 51 -12.16 -8.29 10.71
N PHE A 52 -11.28 -7.85 11.61
CA PHE A 52 -11.12 -8.40 12.96
C PHE A 52 -11.65 -7.45 14.03
N THR A 53 -12.01 -7.99 15.19
CA THR A 53 -12.51 -7.19 16.31
C THR A 53 -11.43 -6.31 16.95
N ASP A 54 -10.18 -6.77 16.91
CA ASP A 54 -9.03 -6.10 17.52
C ASP A 54 -7.71 -6.54 16.87
N ASN A 55 -6.60 -6.00 17.38
CA ASN A 55 -5.24 -6.26 16.89
C ASN A 55 -4.65 -7.62 17.30
N LYS A 56 -5.42 -8.50 17.95
CA LYS A 56 -5.02 -9.91 18.16
C LYS A 56 -5.36 -10.76 16.94
N PHE A 57 -6.30 -10.28 16.11
CA PHE A 57 -6.71 -10.94 14.88
C PHE A 57 -7.21 -12.38 15.09
N ASP A 58 -7.77 -12.67 16.26
CA ASP A 58 -8.27 -14.01 16.62
C ASP A 58 -9.78 -14.16 16.38
N THR A 59 -10.51 -13.05 16.25
CA THR A 59 -11.95 -13.01 16.11
C THR A 59 -12.36 -12.05 15.01
N LEU A 60 -13.30 -12.48 14.15
CA LEU A 60 -13.88 -11.64 13.11
C LEU A 60 -14.96 -10.71 13.65
N LYS A 61 -15.10 -9.52 13.07
CA LYS A 61 -16.29 -8.68 13.31
C LYS A 61 -17.54 -9.42 12.86
N GLY A 62 -18.68 -9.12 13.50
CA GLY A 62 -19.97 -9.70 13.14
C GLY A 62 -20.36 -9.44 11.68
N SER A 63 -19.97 -8.28 11.16
CA SER A 63 -20.20 -7.83 9.77
C SER A 63 -19.26 -8.44 8.74
N THR A 64 -18.20 -9.14 9.16
CA THR A 64 -17.24 -9.75 8.22
C THR A 64 -17.90 -10.94 7.52
N ASN A 65 -17.88 -10.88 6.19
CA ASN A 65 -18.42 -11.88 5.26
C ASN A 65 -17.41 -12.12 4.12
N GLN A 66 -17.72 -13.05 3.21
CA GLN A 66 -16.80 -13.42 2.13
C GLN A 66 -16.44 -12.23 1.24
N ALA A 67 -17.40 -11.35 0.92
CA ALA A 67 -17.14 -10.16 0.11
C ALA A 67 -16.12 -9.22 0.76
N ALA A 68 -16.21 -8.99 2.07
CA ALA A 68 -15.23 -8.18 2.79
C ALA A 68 -13.82 -8.81 2.77
N VAL A 69 -13.73 -10.14 2.88
CA VAL A 69 -12.46 -10.87 2.79
C VAL A 69 -11.87 -10.79 1.38
N ASP A 70 -12.70 -10.94 0.34
CA ASP A 70 -12.27 -10.86 -1.06
C ASP A 70 -11.78 -9.45 -1.41
N GLU A 71 -12.46 -8.40 -0.90
CA GLU A 71 -12.03 -7.01 -1.06
C GLU A 71 -10.67 -6.74 -0.39
N ALA A 72 -10.46 -7.30 0.80
CA ALA A 72 -9.18 -7.20 1.51
C ALA A 72 -8.07 -7.94 0.76
N GLU A 73 -8.34 -9.16 0.28
CA GLU A 73 -7.39 -9.93 -0.53
C GLU A 73 -7.02 -9.20 -1.84
N ALA A 74 -8.01 -8.63 -2.53
CA ALA A 74 -7.76 -7.85 -3.74
C ALA A 74 -6.88 -6.62 -3.46
N ALA A 75 -7.02 -5.99 -2.30
CA ALA A 75 -6.16 -4.88 -1.89
C ALA A 75 -4.72 -5.35 -1.60
N VAL A 76 -4.55 -6.46 -0.87
CA VAL A 76 -3.24 -7.06 -0.59
C VAL A 76 -2.52 -7.49 -1.86
N ASN A 77 -3.24 -8.07 -2.82
CA ASN A 77 -2.67 -8.53 -4.09
C ASN A 77 -2.03 -7.42 -4.92
N LYS A 78 -2.53 -6.18 -4.81
CA LYS A 78 -1.97 -4.99 -5.50
C LYS A 78 -0.64 -4.53 -4.92
N LEU A 79 -0.35 -4.87 -3.66
CA LEU A 79 0.87 -4.42 -3.00
C LEU A 79 2.12 -5.00 -3.68
N PRO A 80 3.24 -4.25 -3.70
CA PRO A 80 4.53 -4.81 -4.05
C PRO A 80 4.93 -5.89 -3.05
N ALA A 81 5.80 -6.81 -3.48
CA ALA A 81 6.33 -7.85 -2.59
C ALA A 81 7.09 -7.23 -1.41
N GLY A 82 6.92 -7.80 -0.21
CA GLY A 82 7.57 -7.33 1.00
C GLY A 82 6.85 -7.79 2.26
N ALA A 83 7.50 -7.58 3.40
CA ALA A 83 7.05 -8.10 4.69
C ALA A 83 5.62 -7.69 5.08
N GLU A 84 5.17 -6.48 4.73
CA GLU A 84 3.79 -6.08 5.01
C GLU A 84 2.79 -6.84 4.14
N LYS A 85 3.08 -7.06 2.84
CA LYS A 85 2.22 -7.85 1.97
C LYS A 85 2.07 -9.27 2.52
N ASP A 86 3.19 -9.88 2.91
CA ASP A 86 3.22 -11.24 3.47
C ASP A 86 2.39 -11.30 4.76
N ARG A 87 2.63 -10.36 5.70
CA ARG A 87 1.84 -10.24 6.94
C ARG A 87 0.34 -10.10 6.67
N LEU A 88 -0.03 -9.22 5.74
CA LEU A 88 -1.44 -8.97 5.42
C LEU A 88 -2.08 -10.18 4.72
N GLN A 89 -1.34 -10.90 3.88
CA GLN A 89 -1.81 -12.13 3.25
C GLN A 89 -2.05 -13.24 4.29
N ASP A 90 -1.17 -13.36 5.29
CA ASP A 90 -1.37 -14.30 6.40
C ASP A 90 -2.65 -13.98 7.20
N LEU A 91 -2.92 -12.69 7.45
CA LEU A 91 -4.15 -12.25 8.09
C LEU A 91 -5.38 -12.52 7.23
N VAL A 92 -5.33 -12.30 5.91
CA VAL A 92 -6.42 -12.66 4.99
C VAL A 92 -6.69 -14.17 5.05
N ASN A 93 -5.65 -15.00 5.02
CA ASN A 93 -5.80 -16.46 5.13
C ASN A 93 -6.43 -16.86 6.48
N LYS A 94 -5.98 -16.25 7.58
CA LYS A 94 -6.59 -16.45 8.91
C LYS A 94 -8.07 -16.03 8.93
N ALA A 95 -8.42 -14.92 8.28
CA ALA A 95 -9.80 -14.47 8.19
C ALA A 95 -10.68 -15.46 7.42
N LYS A 96 -10.18 -16.05 6.32
CA LYS A 96 -10.86 -17.11 5.56
C LYS A 96 -11.14 -18.32 6.44
N ASP A 97 -10.15 -18.79 7.20
CA ASP A 97 -10.29 -19.94 8.10
C ASP A 97 -11.31 -19.69 9.21
N LEU A 98 -11.31 -18.49 9.80
CA LEU A 98 -12.27 -18.10 10.84
C LEU A 98 -13.68 -17.95 10.28
N LEU A 99 -13.83 -17.40 9.07
CA LEU A 99 -15.14 -17.22 8.43
C LEU A 99 -15.77 -18.58 8.13
N LYS A 100 -14.99 -19.51 7.56
CA LYS A 100 -15.43 -20.88 7.32
C LYS A 100 -15.92 -21.56 8.60
N LYS A 101 -15.16 -21.46 9.70
CA LYS A 101 -15.57 -22.01 11.01
C LYS A 101 -16.85 -21.39 11.54
N LYS A 102 -17.09 -20.10 11.28
CA LYS A 102 -18.32 -19.39 11.68
C LYS A 102 -19.54 -19.83 10.85
N GLU A 103 -19.34 -20.20 9.59
CA GLU A 103 -20.41 -20.68 8.69
C GLU A 103 -20.76 -22.16 8.93
N GLU A 104 -19.82 -22.94 9.48
CA GLU A 104 -20.00 -24.35 9.83
C GLU A 104 -20.60 -24.58 11.25
N ALA A 105 -20.74 -23.52 12.05
CA ALA A 105 -21.23 -23.54 13.44
C ALA A 105 -22.70 -23.13 13.57
#